data_AF-A0A9P6M0X1-F1
#
_entry.id   AF-A0A9P6M0X1-F1
#
_cell.length_a   1.000
_cell.length_b   1.000
_cell.length_c   1.000
_cell.angle_alpha   90.00
_cell.angle_beta   90.00
_cell.angle_gamma   90.00
#
_symmetry.space_group_name_H-M   'P 1'
#
loop_
_entity.id
_entity.type
_entity.pdbx_description
1 polymer ?
#
loop_
_entity_poly.entity_id
_entity_poly.type
_entity_poly.pdbx_seq_one_letter_code
_entity_poly.pdbx_strand_id
1 'polypeptide(L)'
;MIVQQSVKDVLQSLVDDGLVTVEKIGTSNYYWSFPSAVQQSKQAKLESLREELQRLEKANADLEATIKDVSGGREDSVSVNNVELCSMAHASIVHELTPRLACNQDHRRELMAQLVEAEALDADLQKELKQYSDSDPTLLEAQKKYSQVAKDAVNRWTENIFTFQSYCVGNFNIDRHEFNANFGIPDDLDTLP
;
A
#
# COMPACT_ATOMS: atom_id res chain seq x y z
N MET A 1 -16.14 -10.87 -13.88
CA MET A 1 -15.98 -10.60 -15.33
C MET A 1 -15.50 -9.16 -15.45
N ILE A 2 -14.28 -8.92 -15.91
CA ILE A 2 -13.75 -7.55 -16.07
C ILE A 2 -14.39 -6.97 -17.33
N VAL A 3 -15.02 -5.80 -17.21
CA VAL A 3 -15.69 -5.12 -18.32
C VAL A 3 -14.63 -4.43 -19.19
N GLN A 4 -14.64 -4.66 -20.50
CA GLN A 4 -13.56 -4.19 -21.38
C GLN A 4 -13.39 -2.65 -21.39
N GLN A 5 -14.49 -1.91 -21.17
CA GLN A 5 -14.48 -0.46 -21.03
C GLN A 5 -13.69 0.00 -19.78
N SER A 6 -13.80 -0.73 -18.66
CA SER A 6 -13.12 -0.37 -17.41
C SER A 6 -11.60 -0.56 -17.50
N VAL A 7 -11.12 -1.42 -18.39
CA VAL A 7 -9.67 -1.61 -18.60
C VAL A 7 -9.04 -0.34 -19.17
N LYS A 8 -9.74 0.38 -20.05
CA LYS A 8 -9.23 1.62 -20.65
C LYS A 8 -9.17 2.75 -19.62
N ASP A 9 -10.20 2.87 -18.78
CA ASP A 9 -10.27 3.92 -17.75
C ASP A 9 -9.23 3.68 -16.66
N VAL A 10 -9.03 2.42 -16.25
CA VAL A 10 -7.98 2.04 -15.29
C VAL A 10 -6.59 2.28 -15.88
N LEU A 11 -6.34 1.90 -17.14
CA LEU A 11 -5.04 2.17 -17.78
C LEU A 11 -4.78 3.67 -17.92
N GLN A 12 -5.79 4.48 -18.24
CA GLN A 12 -5.63 5.93 -18.32
C GLN A 12 -5.30 6.53 -16.94
N SER A 13 -6.03 6.15 -15.89
CA SER A 13 -5.72 6.57 -14.51
C SER A 13 -4.28 6.22 -14.11
N LEU A 14 -3.81 5.01 -14.43
CA LEU A 14 -2.45 4.58 -14.10
C LEU A 14 -1.36 5.33 -14.88
N VAL A 15 -1.67 5.79 -16.09
CA VAL A 15 -0.78 6.65 -16.87
C VAL A 15 -0.78 8.07 -16.30
N ASP A 16 -1.95 8.60 -15.92
CA ASP A 16 -2.10 9.92 -15.32
C ASP A 16 -1.39 10.01 -13.96
N ASP A 17 -1.41 8.91 -13.17
CA ASP A 17 -0.67 8.77 -11.91
C ASP A 17 0.85 8.52 -12.11
N GLY A 18 1.31 8.40 -13.36
CA GLY A 18 2.72 8.17 -13.68
C GLY A 18 3.25 6.79 -13.27
N LEU A 19 2.36 5.81 -13.04
CA LEU A 19 2.70 4.45 -12.64
C LEU A 19 2.96 3.53 -13.83
N VAL A 20 2.33 3.81 -14.97
CA VAL A 20 2.49 3.06 -16.22
C VAL A 20 2.99 4.00 -17.31
N THR A 21 4.06 3.58 -17.99
CA THR A 21 4.57 4.28 -19.16
C THR A 21 3.82 3.81 -20.39
N VAL A 22 3.45 4.76 -21.26
CA VAL A 22 2.85 4.49 -22.56
C VAL A 22 3.78 4.96 -23.66
N GLU A 23 4.00 4.12 -24.67
CA GLU A 23 4.71 4.50 -25.90
C GLU A 23 3.90 4.09 -27.11
N LYS A 24 3.89 4.96 -28.11
CA LYS A 24 3.18 4.73 -29.37
C LYS A 24 4.18 4.29 -30.43
N ILE A 25 4.00 3.08 -30.94
CA ILE A 25 4.81 2.53 -32.03
C ILE A 25 3.86 2.26 -33.21
N GLY A 26 3.94 3.11 -34.24
CA GLY A 26 3.05 3.05 -35.40
C GLY A 26 1.60 3.36 -35.05
N THR A 27 0.70 2.40 -35.31
CA THR A 27 -0.74 2.50 -35.00
C THR A 27 -1.12 1.92 -33.64
N SER A 28 -0.17 1.32 -32.92
CA SER A 28 -0.40 0.62 -31.66
C SER A 28 0.22 1.36 -30.47
N ASN A 29 -0.49 1.33 -29.35
CA ASN A 29 0.01 1.82 -28.06
C ASN A 29 0.49 0.64 -27.22
N TYR A 30 1.67 0.78 -26.64
CA TYR A 30 2.31 -0.20 -25.78
C TYR A 30 2.40 0.38 -24.38
N TYR A 31 2.06 -0.43 -23.37
CA TYR A 31 2.04 -0.05 -21.97
C TYR A 31 2.99 -0.96 -21.20
N TRP A 32 3.85 -0.38 -20.36
CA TRP A 32 4.72 -1.14 -19.46
C TRP A 32 4.97 -0.36 -18.18
N SER A 33 5.38 -1.09 -17.15
CA SER A 33 5.95 -0.51 -15.95
C SER A 33 7.14 -1.36 -15.55
N PHE A 34 8.24 -0.72 -15.20
CA PHE A 34 9.37 -1.38 -14.57
C PHE A 34 9.43 -0.90 -13.11
N PRO A 35 9.63 -1.79 -12.13
CA PRO A 35 9.78 -1.40 -10.72
C PRO A 35 10.83 -0.30 -10.53
N SER A 36 11.92 -0.35 -11.30
CA SER A 36 12.99 0.65 -11.31
C SER A 36 12.57 2.01 -11.85
N ALA A 37 11.67 2.08 -12.84
CA ALA A 37 11.20 3.33 -13.44
C ALA A 37 10.21 4.07 -12.54
N VAL A 38 9.28 3.33 -11.91
CA VAL A 38 8.36 3.89 -10.90
C VAL A 38 9.12 4.37 -9.67
N GLN A 39 10.15 3.62 -9.25
CA GLN A 39 11.02 4.03 -8.15
C GLN A 39 11.79 5.32 -8.49
N GLN A 40 12.35 5.44 -9.70
CA GLN A 40 13.05 6.65 -10.12
C GLN A 40 12.13 7.88 -10.22
N SER A 41 10.91 7.75 -10.73
CA SER A 41 9.98 8.90 -10.79
C SER A 41 9.60 9.38 -9.39
N LYS A 42 9.35 8.45 -8.47
CA LYS A 42 9.09 8.75 -7.05
C LYS A 42 10.32 9.39 -6.39
N GLN A 43 11.53 8.89 -6.68
CA GLN A 43 12.77 9.48 -6.16
C GLN A 43 13.02 10.90 -6.67
N ALA A 44 12.83 11.14 -7.98
CA ALA A 44 12.96 12.48 -8.56
C ALA A 44 11.93 13.46 -7.97
N LYS A 45 10.69 13.00 -7.75
CA LYS A 45 9.66 13.82 -7.12
C LYS A 45 9.99 14.14 -5.66
N LEU A 46 10.47 13.16 -4.90
CA LEU A 46 10.94 13.35 -3.52
C LEU A 46 12.10 14.35 -3.44
N GLU A 47 13.03 14.29 -4.39
CA GLU A 47 14.15 15.22 -4.46
C GLU A 47 13.66 16.66 -4.75
N SER A 48 12.76 16.85 -5.72
CA SER A 48 12.18 18.18 -5.99
C SER A 48 11.42 18.77 -4.78
N LEU A 49 10.67 17.93 -4.05
CA LEU A 49 9.92 18.38 -2.87
C LEU A 49 10.85 18.73 -1.71
N ARG A 50 11.98 18.03 -1.57
CA ARG A 50 13.00 18.34 -0.56
C ARG A 50 13.68 19.67 -0.86
N GLU A 51 14.00 19.95 -2.12
CA GLU A 51 14.56 21.25 -2.52
C GLU A 51 13.58 22.40 -2.24
N GLU A 52 12.29 22.20 -2.54
CA GLU A 52 11.25 23.20 -2.28
C GLU A 52 11.03 23.44 -0.78
N LEU A 53 11.02 22.39 0.04
CA LEU A 53 10.99 22.50 1.50
C LEU A 53 12.19 23.29 2.02
N GLN A 54 13.41 22.95 1.58
CA GLN A 54 14.62 23.66 2.00
C GLN A 54 14.60 25.14 1.59
N ARG A 55 14.01 25.46 0.43
CA ARG A 55 13.83 26.85 -0.02
C ARG A 55 12.83 27.59 0.86
N LEU A 56 11.69 26.98 1.18
CA LEU A 56 10.66 27.57 2.03
C LEU A 56 11.14 27.76 3.47
N GLU A 57 11.91 26.81 4.01
CA GLU A 57 12.53 26.93 5.34
C GLU A 57 13.48 28.12 5.41
N LYS A 58 14.34 28.31 4.39
CA LYS A 58 15.21 29.49 4.30
C LYS A 58 14.41 30.78 4.21
N ALA A 59 13.38 30.82 3.36
CA ALA A 59 12.53 32.00 3.21
C ALA A 59 11.78 32.35 4.51
N ASN A 60 11.29 31.34 5.25
CA ASN A 60 10.68 31.55 6.56
C ASN A 60 11.70 32.08 7.57
N ALA A 61 12.91 31.54 7.62
CA ALA A 61 13.97 32.05 8.49
C ALA A 61 14.34 33.51 8.17
N ASP A 62 14.42 33.88 6.89
CA ASP A 62 14.69 35.26 6.45
C ASP A 62 13.53 36.20 6.81
N LEU A 63 12.28 35.74 6.66
CA LEU A 63 11.10 36.51 7.05
C LEU A 63 11.01 36.67 8.58
N GLU A 64 11.30 35.63 9.36
CA GLU A 64 11.35 35.69 10.81
C GLU A 64 12.45 36.65 11.29
N ALA A 65 13.63 36.64 10.66
CA ALA A 65 14.69 37.61 10.92
C ALA A 65 14.24 39.04 10.59
N THR A 66 13.58 39.25 9.45
CA THR A 66 13.04 40.56 9.05
C THR A 66 11.96 41.04 10.02
N ILE A 67 11.07 40.16 10.49
CA ILE A 67 10.05 40.48 11.49
C ILE A 67 10.70 40.87 12.82
N LYS A 68 11.76 40.17 13.23
CA LYS A 68 12.52 40.48 14.44
C LYS A 68 13.20 41.85 14.35
N ASP A 69 13.80 42.17 13.20
CA ASP A 69 14.45 43.46 12.97
C ASP A 69 13.43 44.62 12.93
N VAL A 70 12.27 44.41 12.30
CA VAL A 70 11.19 45.42 12.22
C VAL A 70 10.48 45.61 13.58
N SER A 71 10.35 44.55 14.39
CA SER A 71 9.76 44.65 15.73
C SER A 71 10.71 45.27 16.75
N GLY A 72 12.02 45.04 16.63
CA GLY A 72 13.03 45.74 17.43
C GLY A 72 13.15 47.24 17.11
N GLY A 73 12.77 47.66 15.88
CA GLY A 73 12.80 49.07 15.48
C GLY A 73 11.57 49.90 15.87
N ARG A 74 10.52 49.30 16.45
CA ARG A 74 9.24 50.00 16.76
C ARG A 74 9.11 50.52 18.19
N GLU A 75 10.06 50.27 19.09
CA GLU A 75 10.00 50.79 20.47
C GLU A 75 10.56 52.21 20.62
N ASP A 76 11.33 52.72 19.65
CA ASP A 76 11.96 54.04 19.70
C ASP A 76 11.45 55.02 18.61
N SER A 77 10.15 55.35 18.57
CA SER A 77 9.72 56.68 18.10
C SER A 77 8.24 56.96 18.38
N VAL A 78 8.04 58.08 19.07
CA VAL A 78 6.80 58.72 19.54
C VAL A 78 5.79 59.03 18.43
N SER A 79 4.51 59.07 18.83
CA SER A 79 3.27 59.70 18.30
C SER A 79 3.41 60.59 17.04
N VAL A 80 2.42 60.66 16.14
CA VAL A 80 1.30 61.64 16.22
C VAL A 80 0.28 61.36 15.08
N ASN A 81 -1.01 61.29 15.47
CA ASN A 81 -2.27 61.66 14.77
C ASN A 81 -2.60 61.17 13.34
N ASN A 82 -3.54 60.22 13.24
CA ASN A 82 -4.81 60.33 12.50
C ASN A 82 -5.59 59.00 12.54
N VAL A 83 -6.52 58.82 13.49
CA VAL A 83 -7.32 57.58 13.61
C VAL A 83 -8.84 57.81 13.44
N GLU A 84 -9.34 59.04 13.37
CA GLU A 84 -10.79 59.25 13.44
C GLU A 84 -11.55 59.33 12.10
N LEU A 85 -10.91 59.18 10.94
CA LEU A 85 -11.63 59.15 9.65
C LEU A 85 -11.82 57.74 9.04
N CYS A 86 -11.26 56.68 9.67
CA CYS A 86 -11.31 55.31 9.12
C CYS A 86 -12.24 54.35 9.88
N SER A 87 -12.87 54.78 10.99
CA SER A 87 -13.54 53.85 11.92
C SER A 87 -14.84 53.22 11.37
N MET A 88 -15.61 53.92 10.54
CA MET A 88 -16.92 53.42 10.09
C MET A 88 -16.83 52.39 8.95
N ALA A 89 -15.90 52.58 8.01
CA ALA A 89 -15.68 51.62 6.92
C ALA A 89 -15.00 50.34 7.43
N HIS A 90 -14.03 50.47 8.34
CA HIS A 90 -13.38 49.31 8.97
C HIS A 90 -14.35 48.50 9.83
N ALA A 91 -15.19 49.14 10.64
CA ALA A 91 -16.15 48.42 11.49
C ALA A 91 -17.14 47.57 10.68
N SER A 92 -17.60 48.09 9.53
CA SER A 92 -18.53 47.37 8.65
C SER A 92 -17.86 46.17 7.97
N ILE A 93 -16.63 46.34 7.47
CA ILE A 93 -15.84 45.26 6.86
C ILE A 93 -15.49 44.17 7.89
N VAL A 94 -15.11 44.56 9.11
CA VAL A 94 -14.82 43.63 10.21
C VAL A 94 -16.09 42.87 10.60
N HIS A 95 -17.24 43.53 10.72
CA HIS A 95 -18.50 42.86 11.06
C HIS A 95 -18.91 41.80 10.01
N GLU A 96 -18.62 42.04 8.73
CA GLU A 96 -18.96 41.14 7.63
C GLU A 96 -17.94 39.99 7.44
N LEU A 97 -16.65 40.23 7.72
CA LEU A 97 -15.59 39.23 7.58
C LEU A 97 -15.45 38.30 8.80
N THR A 98 -15.77 38.77 10.01
CA THR A 98 -15.60 37.99 11.25
C THR A 98 -16.44 36.70 11.27
N PRO A 99 -17.74 36.69 10.88
CA PRO A 99 -18.54 35.47 10.81
C PRO A 99 -18.02 34.49 9.74
N ARG A 100 -17.50 35.02 8.62
CA ARG A 100 -16.98 34.24 7.51
C ARG A 100 -15.65 33.56 7.86
N LEU A 101 -14.79 34.23 8.62
CA LEU A 101 -13.57 33.66 9.18
C LEU A 101 -13.86 32.60 10.25
N ALA A 102 -14.84 32.84 11.13
CA ALA A 102 -15.28 31.86 12.13
C ALA A 102 -15.84 30.58 11.47
N CYS A 103 -16.74 30.73 10.50
CA CYS A 103 -17.31 29.61 9.74
C CYS A 103 -16.23 28.79 8.98
N ASN A 104 -15.22 29.46 8.43
CA ASN A 104 -14.11 28.78 7.75
C ASN A 104 -13.20 28.03 8.75
N GLN A 105 -13.02 28.57 9.97
CA GLN A 105 -12.32 27.88 11.05
C GLN A 105 -13.10 26.68 11.58
N ASP A 106 -14.43 26.77 11.65
CA ASP A 106 -15.31 25.67 12.05
C ASP A 106 -15.27 24.53 11.02
N HIS A 107 -15.35 24.85 9.73
CA HIS A 107 -15.24 23.85 8.65
C HIS A 107 -13.87 23.16 8.63
N ARG A 108 -12.79 23.93 8.85
CA ARG A 108 -11.45 23.36 9.01
C ARG A 108 -11.36 22.42 10.21
N ARG A 109 -11.98 22.78 11.34
CA ARG A 109 -12.01 21.93 12.54
C ARG A 109 -12.78 20.64 12.29
N GLU A 110 -13.88 20.72 11.55
CA GLU A 110 -14.66 19.54 11.14
C GLU A 110 -13.89 18.64 10.18
N LEU A 111 -13.24 19.20 9.16
CA LEU A 111 -12.37 18.43 8.25
C LEU A 111 -11.21 17.76 9.01
N MET A 112 -10.60 18.47 9.96
CA MET A 112 -9.53 17.90 10.79
C MET A 112 -10.05 16.76 11.68
N ALA A 113 -11.27 16.87 12.22
CA ALA A 113 -11.88 15.80 13.00
C ALA A 113 -12.14 14.56 12.14
N GLN A 114 -12.68 14.74 10.93
CA GLN A 114 -12.90 13.65 9.97
C GLN A 114 -11.59 12.99 9.52
N LEU A 115 -10.53 13.77 9.32
CA LEU A 115 -9.20 13.25 8.99
C LEU A 115 -8.66 12.34 10.09
N VAL A 116 -8.72 12.79 11.34
CA VAL A 116 -8.26 12.01 12.50
C VAL A 116 -9.08 10.72 12.65
N GLU A 117 -10.39 10.79 12.44
CA GLU A 117 -11.26 9.60 12.47
C GLU A 117 -10.93 8.61 11.34
N ALA A 118 -10.72 9.10 10.12
CA ALA A 118 -10.34 8.27 8.98
C ALA A 118 -8.96 7.63 9.16
N GLU A 119 -7.98 8.36 9.71
CA GLU A 119 -6.65 7.83 10.03
C GLU A 119 -6.70 6.77 11.13
N ALA A 120 -7.54 6.95 12.15
CA ALA A 120 -7.76 5.94 13.18
C ALA A 120 -8.39 4.66 12.60
N LEU A 121 -9.40 4.81 11.73
CA LEU A 121 -10.02 3.68 11.04
C LEU A 121 -9.04 2.94 10.14
N ASP A 122 -8.20 3.66 9.38
CA ASP A 122 -7.17 3.06 8.54
C ASP A 122 -6.14 2.29 9.37
N ALA A 123 -5.71 2.84 10.51
CA ALA A 123 -4.80 2.16 11.43
C ALA A 123 -5.39 0.85 11.99
N ASP A 124 -6.69 0.85 12.34
CA ASP A 124 -7.39 -0.34 12.81
C ASP A 124 -7.55 -1.38 11.69
N LEU A 125 -7.96 -0.96 10.49
CA LEU A 125 -8.08 -1.84 9.32
C LEU A 125 -6.74 -2.46 8.91
N GLN A 126 -5.65 -1.69 8.95
CA GLN A 126 -4.31 -2.21 8.69
C GLN A 126 -3.89 -3.27 9.72
N LYS A 127 -4.26 -3.07 11.00
CA LYS A 127 -3.99 -4.02 12.07
C LYS A 127 -4.77 -5.32 11.86
N GLU A 128 -6.03 -5.24 11.47
CA GLU A 128 -6.84 -6.40 11.11
C GLU A 128 -6.28 -7.11 9.87
N LEU A 129 -5.95 -6.39 8.79
CA LEU A 129 -5.37 -6.98 7.58
C LEU A 129 -4.06 -7.71 7.86
N LYS A 130 -3.21 -7.18 8.75
CA LYS A 130 -1.98 -7.84 9.17
C LYS A 130 -2.26 -9.14 9.92
N GLN A 131 -3.36 -9.24 10.66
CA GLN A 131 -3.76 -10.49 11.30
C GLN A 131 -4.16 -11.56 10.27
N TYR A 132 -4.66 -11.14 9.10
CA TYR A 132 -4.99 -12.03 7.99
C TYR A 132 -3.85 -12.24 7.00
N SER A 133 -2.62 -11.77 7.27
CA SER A 133 -1.47 -11.95 6.36
C SER A 133 -1.15 -13.42 6.10
N ASP A 134 -1.42 -14.28 7.08
CA ASP A 134 -1.21 -15.73 6.98
C ASP A 134 -2.32 -16.44 6.19
N SER A 135 -3.39 -15.71 5.85
CA SER A 135 -4.53 -16.20 5.08
C SER A 135 -4.50 -15.72 3.63
N ASP A 136 -3.33 -15.34 3.09
CA ASP A 136 -3.18 -15.04 1.67
C ASP A 136 -3.65 -16.25 0.85
N PRO A 137 -4.73 -16.10 0.05
CA PRO A 137 -5.28 -17.20 -0.74
C PRO A 137 -4.23 -17.83 -1.66
N THR A 138 -3.28 -17.04 -2.15
CA THR A 138 -2.25 -17.50 -3.08
C THR A 138 -1.21 -18.38 -2.38
N LEU A 139 -0.79 -17.99 -1.18
CA LEU A 139 0.17 -18.76 -0.37
C LEU A 139 -0.46 -20.07 0.13
N LEU A 140 -1.72 -20.01 0.58
CA LEU A 140 -2.48 -21.18 1.00
C LEU A 140 -2.71 -22.15 -0.17
N GLU A 141 -3.04 -21.64 -1.36
CA GLU A 141 -3.21 -22.47 -2.55
C GLU A 141 -1.91 -23.12 -2.99
N ALA A 142 -0.79 -22.39 -2.94
CA ALA A 142 0.54 -22.94 -3.22
C ALA A 142 0.89 -24.05 -2.23
N GLN A 143 0.70 -23.83 -0.92
CA GLN A 143 0.97 -24.84 0.09
C GLN A 143 0.10 -26.09 -0.09
N LYS A 144 -1.20 -25.92 -0.39
CA LYS A 144 -2.10 -27.04 -0.71
C LYS A 144 -1.64 -27.83 -1.94
N LYS A 145 -1.19 -27.14 -2.99
CA LYS A 145 -0.65 -27.79 -4.19
C LYS A 145 0.58 -28.63 -3.87
N TYR A 146 1.53 -28.11 -3.09
CA TYR A 146 2.71 -28.87 -2.67
C TYR A 146 2.33 -30.10 -1.84
N SER A 147 1.40 -29.96 -0.89
CA SER A 147 0.90 -31.09 -0.11
C SER A 147 0.22 -32.14 -0.98
N GLN A 148 -0.54 -31.73 -2.00
CA GLN A 148 -1.19 -32.66 -2.92
C GLN A 148 -0.17 -33.44 -3.76
N VAL A 149 0.84 -32.77 -4.31
CA VAL A 149 1.91 -33.43 -5.08
C VAL A 149 2.67 -34.44 -4.21
N ALA A 150 2.97 -34.08 -2.96
CA ALA A 150 3.63 -34.99 -2.03
C ALA A 150 2.76 -36.21 -1.71
N LYS A 151 1.46 -36.01 -1.46
CA LYS A 151 0.49 -37.08 -1.22
C LYS A 151 0.39 -38.03 -2.42
N ASP A 152 0.25 -37.49 -3.63
CA ASP A 152 0.16 -38.29 -4.85
C ASP A 152 1.45 -39.09 -5.10
N ALA A 153 2.61 -38.49 -4.80
CA ALA A 153 3.90 -39.18 -4.89
C ALA A 153 3.99 -40.35 -3.90
N VAL A 154 3.58 -40.15 -2.64
CA VAL A 154 3.54 -41.22 -1.63
C VAL A 154 2.63 -42.35 -2.09
N ASN A 155 1.41 -42.05 -2.52
CA ASN A 155 0.45 -43.06 -2.99
C ASN A 155 1.00 -43.87 -4.17
N ARG A 156 1.66 -43.20 -5.12
CA ARG A 156 2.31 -43.87 -6.25
C ARG A 156 3.42 -44.83 -5.82
N TRP A 157 4.22 -44.45 -4.82
CA TRP A 157 5.24 -45.36 -4.26
C TRP A 157 4.59 -46.52 -3.49
N THR A 158 3.53 -46.28 -2.74
CA THR A 158 2.75 -47.33 -2.06
C THR A 158 2.18 -48.34 -3.06
N GLU A 159 1.58 -47.89 -4.16
CA GLU A 159 1.09 -48.76 -5.24
C GLU A 159 2.22 -49.58 -5.88
N ASN A 160 3.38 -48.98 -6.11
CA ASN A 160 4.55 -49.69 -6.62
C ASN A 160 4.98 -50.80 -5.66
N ILE A 161 5.03 -50.52 -4.36
CA ILE A 161 5.37 -51.51 -3.32
C ILE A 161 4.37 -52.67 -3.35
N PHE A 162 3.06 -52.38 -3.41
CA PHE A 162 2.02 -53.41 -3.48
C PHE A 162 2.10 -54.25 -4.76
N THR A 163 2.50 -53.63 -5.86
CA THR A 163 2.74 -54.33 -7.13
C THR A 163 3.91 -55.31 -6.99
N PHE A 164 5.03 -54.87 -6.39
CA PHE A 164 6.17 -55.76 -6.13
C PHE A 164 5.84 -56.88 -5.16
N GLN A 165 5.13 -56.59 -4.06
CA GLN A 165 4.63 -57.62 -3.14
C GLN A 165 3.82 -58.68 -3.87
N SER A 166 2.85 -58.27 -4.69
CA SER A 166 1.98 -59.19 -5.44
C SER A 166 2.80 -60.06 -6.40
N TYR A 167 3.81 -59.49 -7.06
CA TYR A 167 4.72 -60.22 -7.94
C TYR A 167 5.58 -61.24 -7.16
N CYS A 168 6.08 -60.87 -5.99
CA CYS A 168 6.90 -61.74 -5.14
C CYS A 168 6.10 -62.92 -4.58
N VAL A 169 4.87 -62.68 -4.14
CA VAL A 169 3.95 -63.74 -3.70
C VAL A 169 3.67 -64.71 -4.86
N GLY A 170 3.38 -64.19 -6.06
CA GLY A 170 3.00 -65.02 -7.20
C GLY A 170 4.14 -65.84 -7.84
N ASN A 171 5.36 -65.30 -7.91
CA ASN A 171 6.47 -65.95 -8.62
C ASN A 171 7.48 -66.65 -7.71
N PHE A 172 7.62 -66.19 -6.47
CA PHE A 172 8.61 -66.69 -5.53
C PHE A 172 7.98 -67.35 -4.29
N ASN A 173 6.66 -67.34 -4.17
CA ASN A 173 5.92 -67.91 -3.03
C ASN A 173 6.41 -67.33 -1.68
N ILE A 174 6.84 -66.06 -1.68
CA ILE A 174 7.23 -65.32 -0.48
C ILE A 174 5.94 -64.74 0.13
N ASP A 175 5.67 -65.03 1.40
CA ASP A 175 4.49 -64.50 2.08
C ASP A 175 4.59 -62.96 2.25
N ARG A 176 3.43 -62.28 2.23
CA ARG A 176 3.40 -60.81 2.31
C ARG A 176 3.96 -60.29 3.63
N HIS A 177 3.72 -60.98 4.75
CA HIS A 177 4.26 -60.62 6.05
C HIS A 177 5.79 -60.83 6.09
N GLU A 178 6.29 -61.91 5.48
CA GLU A 178 7.73 -62.15 5.37
C GLU A 178 8.42 -61.10 4.49
N PHE A 179 7.80 -60.72 3.36
CA PHE A 179 8.28 -59.61 2.52
C PHE A 179 8.34 -58.31 3.33
N ASN A 180 7.27 -57.96 4.04
CA ASN A 180 7.20 -56.75 4.85
C ASN A 180 8.29 -56.70 5.92
N ALA A 181 8.46 -57.79 6.67
CA ALA A 181 9.50 -57.91 7.69
C ALA A 181 10.91 -57.73 7.11
N ASN A 182 11.19 -58.30 5.93
CA ASN A 182 12.49 -58.21 5.26
C ASN A 182 12.83 -56.78 4.80
N PHE A 183 11.83 -55.98 4.42
CA PHE A 183 12.03 -54.60 3.95
C PHE A 183 11.69 -53.53 5.00
N GLY A 184 11.30 -53.93 6.22
CA GLY A 184 10.90 -53.01 7.29
C GLY A 184 9.62 -52.23 6.95
N ILE A 185 8.71 -52.84 6.19
CA ILE A 185 7.45 -52.22 5.77
C ILE A 185 6.40 -52.48 6.87
N PRO A 186 5.75 -51.44 7.41
CA PRO A 186 4.64 -51.63 8.36
C PRO A 186 3.45 -52.35 7.72
N ASP A 187 2.80 -53.24 8.48
CA ASP A 187 1.64 -54.00 7.99
C ASP A 187 0.38 -53.14 7.79
N ASP A 188 0.34 -51.97 8.43
CA ASP A 188 -0.73 -50.97 8.31
C ASP A 188 -0.46 -49.92 7.22
N LEU A 189 0.60 -50.09 6.41
CA LEU A 189 0.88 -49.20 5.29
C LEU A 189 -0.28 -49.26 4.28
N ASP A 190 -0.90 -48.10 4.03
CA ASP A 190 -1.96 -47.93 3.04
C ASP A 190 -1.80 -46.58 2.31
N THR A 191 -2.56 -46.40 1.24
CA THR A 191 -2.71 -45.14 0.53
C THR A 191 -3.40 -44.09 1.39
N LEU A 192 -2.98 -42.84 1.23
CA LEU A 192 -3.52 -41.71 1.97
C LEU A 192 -4.84 -41.24 1.32
N PRO A 193 -5.92 -41.04 2.11
CA PRO A 193 -7.22 -40.57 1.64
C PRO A 193 -7.16 -39.12 1.19
#